data_AF-A0A543EVV8-F1
#
_entry.id   AF-A0A543EVV8-F1
#
_cell.length_a   1.000
_cell.length_b   1.000
_cell.length_c   1.000
_cell.angle_alpha   90.00
_cell.angle_beta   90.00
_cell.angle_gamma   90.00
#
_symmetry.space_group_name_H-M   'P 1'
#
loop_
_entity.id
_entity.type
_entity.pdbx_description
1 polymer ?
#
loop_
_entity_poly.entity_id
_entity_poly.type
_entity_poly.pdbx_seq_one_letter_code
_entity_poly.pdbx_strand_id
1 'polypeptide(L)' 'MPQARDVDQYPVHGEFAEARAAEKAENARQHAIAARTVAGYAQDAADCESLLAMLGLDAMAGKRAKGFDSR' A
#
# COMPACT_ATOMS: atom_id res chain seq x y z
N MET A 1 2.14 -42.77 25.59
CA MET A 1 2.60 -42.06 24.37
C MET A 1 2.10 -42.88 23.19
N PRO A 2 1.50 -42.34 22.10
CA PRO A 2 1.70 -41.02 21.50
C PRO A 2 0.40 -40.35 20.98
N GLN A 3 0.43 -39.06 20.64
CA GLN A 3 0.24 -38.59 19.25
C GLN A 3 0.59 -37.09 19.24
N ALA A 4 1.74 -36.81 18.65
CA ALA A 4 2.10 -35.47 18.24
C ALA A 4 1.08 -35.04 17.19
N ARG A 5 0.37 -33.97 17.49
CA ARG A 5 -0.55 -33.30 16.58
C ARG A 5 0.36 -32.63 15.58
N ASP A 6 0.44 -33.16 14.37
CA ASP A 6 0.99 -32.45 13.23
C ASP A 6 0.17 -31.17 13.07
N VAL A 7 0.69 -30.09 13.64
CA VAL A 7 0.23 -28.73 13.37
C VAL A 7 0.83 -28.33 12.03
N ASP A 8 0.51 -29.09 10.98
CA ASP A 8 0.79 -28.69 9.61
C ASP A 8 -0.30 -27.72 9.14
N GLN A 9 -0.50 -26.67 9.93
CA GLN A 9 -1.17 -25.45 9.48
C GLN A 9 -0.07 -24.49 9.03
N TYR A 10 0.77 -24.94 8.10
CA TYR A 10 1.60 -24.01 7.35
C TYR A 10 0.68 -23.24 6.40
N PRO A 11 0.76 -21.90 6.36
CA PRO A 11 -0.31 -21.08 5.83
C PRO A 11 -0.52 -21.35 4.35
N VAL A 12 -1.79 -21.29 3.94
CA VAL A 12 -2.20 -21.32 2.55
C VAL A 12 -1.70 -20.06 1.84
N HIS A 13 -0.42 -20.05 1.50
CA HIS A 13 0.30 -18.90 0.97
C HIS A 13 -0.12 -18.53 -0.48
N GLY A 14 -0.95 -19.36 -1.12
CA GLY A 14 -1.37 -19.18 -2.53
C GLY A 14 -2.82 -18.76 -2.74
N GLU A 15 -3.77 -19.23 -1.91
CA GLU A 15 -5.21 -19.04 -2.20
C GLU A 15 -5.67 -17.59 -2.07
N PHE A 16 -4.98 -16.81 -1.24
CA PHE A 16 -5.24 -15.37 -1.05
C PHE A 16 -4.21 -14.49 -1.75
N ALA A 17 -3.32 -15.05 -2.57
CA ALA A 17 -2.29 -14.26 -3.24
C ALA A 17 -2.91 -13.20 -4.17
N GLU A 18 -3.97 -13.56 -4.88
CA GLU A 18 -4.74 -12.64 -5.73
C GLU A 18 -5.47 -11.58 -4.90
N ALA A 19 -6.15 -11.98 -3.82
CA ALA A 19 -6.84 -11.05 -2.93
C ALA A 19 -5.89 -10.05 -2.27
N ARG A 20 -4.70 -10.48 -1.83
CA ARG A 20 -3.66 -9.62 -1.26
C ARG A 20 -3.02 -8.72 -2.32
N ALA A 21 -2.85 -9.20 -3.54
CA ALA A 21 -2.37 -8.37 -4.64
C ALA A 21 -3.38 -7.27 -4.99
N ALA A 22 -4.68 -7.60 -5.03
CA ALA A 22 -5.76 -6.64 -5.24
C ALA A 22 -5.85 -5.61 -4.10
N GLU A 23 -5.76 -6.05 -2.84
CA GLU A 23 -5.73 -5.17 -1.67
C GLU A 23 -4.55 -4.22 -1.70
N LYS A 24 -3.35 -4.72 -2.02
CA LYS A 24 -2.15 -3.88 -2.18
C LYS A 24 -2.28 -2.86 -3.33
N ALA A 25 -2.91 -3.25 -4.43
CA ALA A 25 -3.15 -2.35 -5.57
C ALA A 25 -4.14 -1.23 -5.20
N GLU A 26 -5.23 -1.56 -4.51
CA GLU A 26 -6.20 -0.58 -4.03
C GLU A 26 -5.60 0.35 -2.96
N ASN A 27 -4.83 -0.20 -2.03
CA ASN A 27 -4.09 0.58 -1.04
C ASN A 27 -3.13 1.57 -1.72
N ALA A 28 -2.36 1.13 -2.72
CA ALA A 28 -1.48 2.01 -3.49
C ALA A 28 -2.25 3.11 -4.23
N ARG A 29 -3.43 2.80 -4.77
CA ARG A 29 -4.32 3.77 -5.41
C ARG A 29 -4.81 4.82 -4.40
N GLN A 30 -5.27 4.39 -3.23
CA GLN A 30 -5.73 5.29 -2.17
C GLN A 30 -4.61 6.19 -1.67
N HIS A 31 -3.41 5.64 -1.48
CA HIS A 31 -2.21 6.41 -1.10
C HIS A 31 -1.85 7.45 -2.17
N ALA A 32 -1.95 7.09 -3.45
CA ALA A 32 -1.74 8.02 -4.55
C ALA A 32 -2.75 9.17 -4.57
N ILE A 33 -4.02 8.90 -4.26
CA ILE A 33 -5.07 9.93 -4.16
C ILE A 33 -4.79 10.83 -2.95
N ALA A 34 -4.55 10.26 -1.78
CA ALA A 34 -4.27 11.00 -0.56
C ALA A 34 -3.05 11.93 -0.73
N ALA A 35 -1.96 11.44 -1.34
CA ALA A 35 -0.78 12.25 -1.59
C ALA A 35 -1.06 13.45 -2.51
N ARG A 36 -1.90 13.26 -3.54
CA ARG A 36 -2.33 14.36 -4.43
C ARG A 36 -3.23 15.36 -3.71
N THR A 37 -4.13 14.87 -2.86
CA THR A 37 -5.01 15.72 -2.06
C THR A 37 -4.18 16.60 -1.13
N VAL A 38 -3.22 16.03 -0.40
CA VAL A 38 -2.30 16.77 0.47
C VAL A 38 -1.56 17.84 -0.31
N ALA A 39 -1.01 17.50 -1.48
CA ALA A 39 -0.32 18.47 -2.34
C ALA A 39 -1.21 19.63 -2.82
N GLY A 40 -2.53 19.42 -2.94
CA GLY A 40 -3.49 20.47 -3.29
C GLY A 40 -3.86 21.41 -2.15
N TYR A 41 -3.65 20.98 -0.90
CA TYR A 41 -3.93 21.79 0.30
C TYR A 41 -2.66 22.37 0.97
N ALA A 42 -1.49 21.85 0.63
CA ALA A 42 -0.23 22.31 1.18
C ALA A 42 0.10 23.75 0.74
N GLN A 43 0.68 24.52 1.65
CA GLN A 43 1.04 25.91 1.40
C GLN A 43 2.29 26.02 0.51
N ASP A 44 3.24 25.09 0.68
CA ASP A 44 4.48 24.99 -0.07
C ASP A 44 4.98 23.53 -0.13
N ALA A 45 6.15 23.31 -0.76
CA ALA A 45 6.72 21.99 -0.92
C ALA A 45 7.18 21.36 0.41
N ALA A 46 7.69 22.15 1.36
CA ALA A 46 8.18 21.64 2.64
C ALA A 46 7.03 21.27 3.59
N ASP A 47 5.95 22.06 3.56
CA ASP A 47 4.69 21.77 4.24
C ASP A 47 4.07 20.48 3.69
N CYS A 48 4.03 20.33 2.36
CA CYS A 48 3.55 19.11 1.70
C CYS A 48 4.35 17.88 2.15
N GLU A 49 5.69 17.95 2.13
CA GLU A 49 6.55 16.86 2.58
C GLU A 49 6.30 16.50 4.06
N SER A 50 6.13 17.50 4.92
CA SER A 50 5.84 17.30 6.34
C SER A 50 4.49 16.61 6.56
N LEU A 51 3.44 17.04 5.84
CA LEU A 51 2.12 16.45 5.89
C LEU A 51 2.11 15.00 5.37
N LEU A 52 2.83 14.73 4.28
CA LEU A 52 2.97 13.38 3.74
C LEU A 52 3.69 12.45 4.72
N ALA A 53 4.77 12.91 5.34
CA ALA A 53 5.52 12.15 6.34
C ALA A 53 4.65 11.79 7.55
N MET A 54 3.82 12.72 8.05
CA MET A 54 2.89 12.44 9.15
C MET A 54 1.84 11.38 8.81
N LEU A 55 1.44 11.30 7.55
CA LEU A 55 0.47 10.31 7.06
C LEU A 55 1.12 9.00 6.60
N GLY A 56 2.45 8.89 6.65
CA GLY A 56 3.19 7.74 6.12
C GLY A 56 3.06 7.60 4.59
N LEU A 57 2.77 8.71 3.90
CA LEU A 57 2.61 8.77 2.45
C LEU A 57 3.91 9.23 1.79
N ASP A 58 4.10 8.81 0.54
CA ASP A 58 5.22 9.23 -0.30
C ASP A 58 4.69 10.11 -1.43
N ALA A 59 5.31 11.27 -1.65
CA ALA A 59 5.01 12.17 -2.77
C ALA A 59 5.13 11.45 -4.13
N MET A 60 5.99 10.42 -4.21
CA MET A 60 6.21 9.62 -5.41
C MET A 60 5.22 8.46 -5.55
N ALA A 61 4.45 8.11 -4.50
CA ALA A 61 3.41 7.07 -4.59
C ALA A 61 2.37 7.42 -5.66
N GLY A 62 2.01 8.70 -5.76
CA GLY A 62 1.11 9.23 -6.79
C GLY A 62 1.63 9.10 -8.23
N LYS A 63 2.95 9.10 -8.43
CA LYS A 63 3.59 8.85 -9.74
C LYS A 63 3.68 7.36 -10.05
N ARG A 64 4.04 6.54 -9.06
CA ARG A 64 4.16 5.08 -9.21
C ARG A 64 2.84 4.40 -9.57
N ALA A 65 1.72 4.89 -9.02
CA ALA A 65 0.39 4.41 -9.41
C ALA A 65 0.01 4.73 -10.87
N LYS A 66 0.48 5.86 -11.43
CA LYS A 66 0.21 6.23 -12.83
C LYS A 66 1.09 5.47 -13.84
N GLY A 67 2.25 4.97 -13.40
CA GLY A 67 3.15 4.18 -14.24
C GLY A 67 2.80 2.70 -14.39
N PHE A 68 1.87 2.16 -13.57
CA PHE A 68 1.43 0.76 -13.68
C PHE A 68 0.34 0.56 -14.74
N ASP A 69 -0.38 1.63 -15.11
CA ASP A 69 -1.52 1.62 -16.04
C ASP A 69 -1.11 1.86 -17.51
N SER A 70 0.19 1.79 -17.84
CA SER A 70 0.72 2.13 -19.18
C SER A 70 1.53 1.01 -19.83
N ARG A 71 1.18 -0.27 -19.59
CA ARG A 71 1.80 -1.37 -20.31
C ARG A 71 0.81 -2.49 -20.62
#